data_AF-A0A9J6GVM1-F1
#
_entry.id   AF-A0A9J6GVM1-F1
#
_cell.length_a   1.000
_cell.length_b   1.000
_cell.length_c   1.000
_cell.angle_alpha   90.00
_cell.angle_beta   90.00
_cell.angle_gamma   90.00
#
_symmetry.space_group_name_H-M   'P 1'
#
loop_
_entity.id
_entity.type
_entity.pdbx_description
1 polymer ?
#
loop_
_entity_poly.entity_id
_entity_poly.type
_entity_poly.pdbx_seq_one_letter_code
_entity_poly.pdbx_strand_id
1 'polypeptide(L)'
;MTEATSITKLPRIDVEDAVVYTELEKVDVGRAAEKILKSSKASAKCILEFRYECRKFLVNMILKVMDRSPLRYPVVRGLSCFDPTEMSKTDTCLGKLKIVLNCLIDNKLLSEHKRDIVCTQYIQFCLEKRHELQNYEKDHERLDSFFVRLLKHDASFSQLWAVLKLLLLSHRQASVERGFSVNKQVAVENLAELSYISQRVICEAVKIHGGLLNVSISKELKASVRQARHRYAAYLDEQKKQALSRQATSKRKELEQELDKMQERKSKLQKTLKCLLESADCFSEEAEAKNDLTYLVKANSFR
;
A
#
# COMPACT_ATOMS: atom_id res chain seq x y z
N MET A 1 -20.46 12.05 30.30
CA MET A 1 -19.74 11.39 29.19
C MET A 1 -20.76 10.93 28.19
N THR A 2 -20.81 11.51 26.99
CA THR A 2 -21.66 11.02 25.91
C THR A 2 -21.11 9.69 25.44
N GLU A 3 -21.78 8.59 25.78
CA GLU A 3 -21.38 7.25 25.37
C GLU A 3 -21.34 7.17 23.84
N ALA A 4 -20.13 7.07 23.29
CA ALA A 4 -19.91 6.84 21.87
C ALA A 4 -20.08 5.36 21.53
N THR A 5 -21.28 4.82 21.75
CA THR A 5 -21.63 3.41 21.51
C THR A 5 -21.87 3.05 20.05
N SER A 6 -21.70 3.99 19.11
CA SER A 6 -21.95 3.77 17.68
C SER A 6 -20.74 4.12 16.82
N ILE A 7 -20.52 3.33 15.75
CA ILE A 7 -19.47 3.48 14.74
C ILE A 7 -19.45 4.90 14.12
N THR A 8 -20.58 5.59 14.12
CA THR A 8 -20.70 6.96 13.61
C THR A 8 -20.32 8.04 14.62
N LYS A 9 -20.39 7.74 15.93
CA LYS A 9 -20.06 8.63 17.04
C LYS A 9 -18.59 8.52 17.46
N LEU A 10 -17.99 7.33 17.34
CA LEU A 10 -16.58 7.06 17.65
C LEU A 10 -15.59 8.02 16.94
N PRO A 11 -15.69 8.29 15.63
CA PRO A 11 -14.76 9.21 14.96
C PRO A 11 -15.04 10.70 15.25
N ARG A 12 -16.08 11.02 16.03
CA ARG A 12 -16.47 12.40 16.39
C ARG A 12 -16.10 12.77 17.83
N ILE A 13 -15.52 11.85 18.58
CA ILE A 13 -15.02 12.14 19.92
C ILE A 13 -13.80 13.04 19.75
N ASP A 14 -13.83 14.19 20.43
CA ASP A 14 -12.62 14.99 20.60
C ASP A 14 -11.75 14.30 21.65
N VAL A 15 -10.73 13.58 21.17
CA VAL A 15 -9.79 12.83 22.02
C VAL A 15 -8.82 13.78 22.72
N GLU A 16 -8.75 15.05 22.31
CA GLU A 16 -7.89 16.05 22.94
C GLU A 16 -8.54 16.72 24.16
N ASP A 17 -9.87 16.59 24.32
CA ASP A 17 -10.62 17.19 25.41
C ASP A 17 -10.28 16.55 26.77
N ALA A 18 -9.89 17.40 27.73
CA ALA A 18 -9.52 17.01 29.08
C ALA A 18 -10.65 16.34 29.86
N VAL A 19 -11.91 16.54 29.46
CA VAL A 19 -13.10 15.91 30.05
C VAL A 19 -13.16 14.41 29.74
N VAL A 20 -12.48 13.95 28.68
CA VAL A 20 -12.42 12.53 28.29
C VAL A 20 -11.33 11.79 29.08
N TYR A 21 -10.37 12.51 29.65
CA TYR A 21 -9.23 11.89 30.32
C TYR A 21 -9.58 11.37 31.71
N THR A 22 -9.11 10.16 32.00
CA THR A 22 -9.03 9.66 33.36
C THR A 22 -8.04 10.50 34.17
N GLU A 23 -8.16 10.54 35.49
CA GLU A 23 -7.17 11.19 36.39
C GLU A 23 -5.76 10.58 36.22
N LEU A 24 -4.70 11.37 36.47
CA LEU A 24 -3.30 10.94 36.24
C LEU A 24 -2.92 9.72 37.08
N GLU A 25 -3.46 9.63 38.28
CA GLU A 25 -3.24 8.51 39.21
C GLU A 25 -3.93 7.22 38.76
N LYS A 26 -4.96 7.31 37.91
CA LYS A 26 -5.73 6.18 37.39
C LYS A 26 -5.29 5.71 36.00
N VAL A 27 -4.28 6.35 35.41
CA VAL A 27 -3.71 5.91 34.12
C VAL A 27 -3.06 4.54 34.32
N ASP A 28 -3.62 3.52 33.67
CA ASP A 28 -3.10 2.15 33.71
C ASP A 28 -1.83 2.06 32.84
N VAL A 29 -0.71 1.74 33.49
CA VAL A 29 0.60 1.53 32.85
C VAL A 29 0.97 0.04 32.76
N GLY A 30 0.08 -0.84 33.23
CA GLY A 30 0.27 -2.28 33.28
C GLY A 30 1.00 -2.76 34.53
N ARG A 31 0.68 -3.99 34.95
CA ARG A 31 1.14 -4.61 36.21
C ARG A 31 2.67 -4.70 36.34
N ALA A 32 3.38 -4.95 35.24
CA ALA A 32 4.83 -5.05 35.24
C ALA A 32 5.50 -3.68 35.46
N ALA A 33 5.01 -2.65 34.77
CA ALA A 33 5.52 -1.29 34.92
C ALA A 33 5.21 -0.72 36.31
N GLU A 34 4.02 -1.00 36.86
CA GLU A 34 3.68 -0.64 38.24
C GLU A 34 4.65 -1.23 39.26
N LYS A 35 5.04 -2.50 39.09
CA LYS A 35 5.97 -3.16 40.01
C LYS A 35 7.34 -2.48 39.99
N ILE A 36 7.80 -2.07 38.81
CA ILE A 36 9.06 -1.35 38.62
C ILE A 36 8.97 0.05 39.24
N LEU A 37 7.87 0.78 39.00
CA LEU A 37 7.63 2.10 39.59
C LEU A 37 7.61 2.06 41.11
N LYS A 38 6.96 1.04 41.71
CA LYS A 38 6.94 0.83 43.17
C LYS A 38 8.31 0.46 43.75
N SER A 39 9.15 -0.24 42.98
CA SER A 39 10.53 -0.55 43.37
C SER A 39 11.51 0.61 43.13
N SER A 40 11.12 1.60 42.32
CA SER A 40 11.94 2.76 42.02
C SER A 40 11.85 3.79 43.16
N LYS A 41 12.99 4.35 43.58
CA LYS A 41 13.04 5.48 44.53
C LYS A 41 12.76 6.83 43.83
N ALA A 42 11.94 6.83 42.78
CA ALA A 42 11.66 8.03 42.00
C ALA A 42 10.79 9.01 42.79
N SER A 43 10.97 10.31 42.55
CA SER A 43 10.13 11.33 43.17
C SER A 43 8.68 11.22 42.69
N ALA A 44 7.72 11.60 43.54
CA ALA A 44 6.30 11.63 43.16
C ALA A 44 6.05 12.49 41.89
N LYS A 45 6.84 13.56 41.71
CA LYS A 45 6.82 14.40 40.52
C LYS A 45 7.20 13.62 39.26
N CYS A 46 8.30 12.85 39.30
CA CYS A 46 8.73 12.03 38.17
C CYS A 46 7.72 10.92 37.81
N ILE A 47 7.05 10.34 38.80
CA ILE A 47 6.01 9.31 38.57
C ILE A 47 4.77 9.93 37.91
N LEU A 48 4.38 11.14 38.32
CA LEU A 48 3.27 11.87 37.69
C LEU A 48 3.63 12.32 36.26
N GLU A 49 4.86 12.79 36.03
CA GLU A 49 5.36 13.12 34.69
C GLU A 49 5.37 11.90 33.77
N PHE A 50 5.81 10.73 34.26
CA PHE A 50 5.76 9.49 33.50
C PHE A 50 4.32 9.09 33.12
N ARG A 51 3.38 9.15 34.08
CA ARG A 51 1.96 8.85 33.83
C ARG A 51 1.33 9.86 32.85
N TYR A 52 1.75 11.11 32.91
CA TYR A 52 1.36 12.14 31.94
C TYR A 52 1.86 11.82 30.53
N GLU A 53 3.13 11.44 30.38
CA GLU A 53 3.70 11.03 29.09
C GLU A 53 3.02 9.76 28.54
N CYS A 54 2.71 8.77 29.38
CA CYS A 54 1.94 7.59 28.97
C CYS A 54 0.55 7.94 28.45
N ARG A 55 -0.17 8.85 29.12
CA ARG A 55 -1.45 9.34 28.64
C ARG A 55 -1.31 10.05 27.30
N LYS A 56 -0.35 10.97 27.20
CA LYS A 56 -0.09 11.73 25.98
C LYS A 56 0.23 10.79 24.80
N PHE A 57 0.99 9.73 25.06
CA PHE A 57 1.25 8.68 24.08
C PHE A 57 -0.04 7.96 23.64
N LEU A 58 -0.91 7.55 24.58
CA LEU A 58 -2.19 6.91 24.25
C LEU A 58 -3.09 7.83 23.41
N VAL A 59 -3.18 9.12 23.77
CA VAL A 59 -3.92 10.13 23.00
C VAL A 59 -3.35 10.23 21.59
N ASN A 60 -2.04 10.39 21.44
CA ASN A 60 -1.39 10.46 20.12
C ASN A 60 -1.58 9.18 19.30
N MET A 61 -1.56 8.00 19.94
CA MET A 61 -1.83 6.74 19.27
C MET A 61 -3.27 6.69 18.76
N ILE A 62 -4.25 7.05 19.59
CA ILE A 62 -5.66 7.06 19.20
C ILE A 62 -5.89 8.06 18.07
N LEU A 63 -5.33 9.28 18.14
CA LEU A 63 -5.38 10.26 17.07
C LEU A 63 -4.79 9.68 15.78
N LYS A 64 -3.67 8.96 15.87
CA LYS A 64 -3.06 8.37 14.67
C LYS A 64 -3.88 7.22 14.09
N VAL A 65 -4.49 6.40 14.94
CA VAL A 65 -5.42 5.34 14.53
C VAL A 65 -6.66 5.94 13.87
N MET A 66 -7.22 7.03 14.43
CA MET A 66 -8.37 7.73 13.86
C MET A 66 -8.05 8.39 12.52
N ASP A 67 -6.88 9.05 12.39
CA ASP A 67 -6.39 9.64 11.14
C ASP A 67 -6.22 8.59 10.02
N ARG A 68 -5.68 7.42 10.38
CA ARG A 68 -5.46 6.31 9.44
C ARG A 68 -6.69 5.39 9.28
N SER A 69 -7.75 5.59 10.06
CA SER A 69 -8.88 4.68 10.08
C SER A 69 -9.70 4.80 8.78
N PRO A 70 -10.03 3.67 8.13
CA PRO A 70 -10.90 3.68 6.97
C PRO A 70 -12.33 4.11 7.33
N LEU A 71 -12.70 4.14 8.62
CA LEU A 71 -14.00 4.62 9.11
C LEU A 71 -14.23 6.12 8.88
N ARG A 72 -13.18 6.89 8.55
CA ARG A 72 -13.30 8.28 8.11
C ARG A 72 -14.14 8.39 6.83
N TYR A 73 -14.07 7.38 5.96
CA TYR A 73 -14.76 7.41 4.68
C TYR A 73 -16.24 7.00 4.83
N PRO A 74 -17.20 7.81 4.35
CA PRO A 74 -18.62 7.48 4.39
C PRO A 74 -18.96 6.14 3.74
N VAL A 75 -18.29 5.81 2.63
CA VAL A 75 -18.43 4.52 1.93
C VAL A 75 -18.19 3.35 2.88
N VAL A 76 -17.07 3.36 3.62
CA VAL A 76 -16.68 2.25 4.51
C VAL A 76 -17.71 2.05 5.62
N ARG A 77 -18.25 3.14 6.17
CA ARG A 77 -19.33 3.07 7.17
C ARG A 77 -20.61 2.48 6.57
N GLY A 78 -20.91 2.83 5.33
CA GLY A 78 -22.06 2.32 4.57
C GLY A 78 -21.90 0.87 4.10
N LEU A 79 -20.69 0.36 3.90
CA LEU A 79 -20.43 -1.01 3.40
C LEU A 79 -20.96 -2.12 4.32
N SER A 80 -21.22 -1.82 5.59
CA SER A 80 -21.93 -2.73 6.49
C SER A 80 -23.32 -3.13 5.98
N CYS A 81 -23.86 -2.43 4.96
CA CYS A 81 -25.08 -2.85 4.27
C CYS A 81 -24.98 -4.18 3.51
N PHE A 82 -23.76 -4.68 3.25
CA PHE A 82 -23.56 -5.98 2.61
C PHE A 82 -23.16 -7.08 3.61
N ASP A 83 -23.26 -6.84 4.93
CA ASP A 83 -23.16 -7.93 5.90
C ASP A 83 -24.49 -8.71 5.94
N PRO A 84 -24.52 -10.02 5.61
CA PRO A 84 -25.75 -10.81 5.58
C PRO A 84 -26.56 -10.74 6.88
N THR A 85 -25.87 -10.63 8.02
CA THR A 85 -26.51 -10.50 9.33
C THR A 85 -27.28 -9.18 9.48
N GLU A 86 -26.75 -8.09 8.92
CA GLU A 86 -27.40 -6.77 8.92
C GLU A 86 -28.45 -6.66 7.81
N MET A 87 -28.25 -7.31 6.66
CA MET A 87 -29.23 -7.38 5.58
C MET A 87 -30.53 -8.06 6.02
N SER A 88 -30.47 -8.99 6.97
CA SER A 88 -31.65 -9.59 7.58
C SER A 88 -32.51 -8.59 8.39
N LYS A 89 -31.95 -7.42 8.75
CA LYS A 89 -32.61 -6.34 9.52
C LYS A 89 -32.89 -5.17 8.56
N THR A 90 -34.05 -5.21 7.92
CA THR A 90 -34.39 -4.47 6.69
C THR A 90 -34.32 -2.94 6.77
N ASP A 91 -34.66 -2.32 7.90
CA ASP A 91 -34.94 -0.88 7.91
C ASP A 91 -33.67 0.00 8.00
N THR A 92 -32.64 -0.45 8.70
CA THR A 92 -31.39 0.32 8.85
C THR A 92 -30.42 0.14 7.69
N CYS A 93 -30.58 -0.93 6.90
CA CYS A 93 -29.63 -1.33 5.88
C CYS A 93 -29.73 -0.46 4.61
N LEU A 94 -30.95 -0.08 4.23
CA LEU A 94 -31.19 0.75 3.05
C LEU A 94 -30.56 2.15 3.18
N GLY A 95 -30.63 2.76 4.37
CA GLY A 95 -29.99 4.05 4.63
C GLY A 95 -28.47 3.99 4.42
N LYS A 96 -27.84 2.90 4.88
CA LYS A 96 -26.41 2.65 4.68
C LYS A 96 -26.07 2.42 3.20
N LEU A 97 -26.90 1.68 2.46
CA LEU A 97 -26.73 1.48 1.02
C LEU A 97 -26.79 2.80 0.24
N LYS A 98 -27.74 3.68 0.56
CA LYS A 98 -27.86 5.00 -0.09
C LYS A 98 -26.58 5.83 0.06
N ILE A 99 -25.92 5.78 1.23
CA ILE A 99 -24.62 6.44 1.45
C ILE A 99 -23.56 5.88 0.49
N VAL A 100 -23.49 4.55 0.34
CA VAL A 100 -22.54 3.91 -0.58
C VAL A 100 -22.82 4.32 -2.03
N LEU A 101 -24.08 4.27 -2.46
CA LEU A 101 -24.46 4.61 -3.83
C LEU A 101 -24.19 6.08 -4.16
N ASN A 102 -24.49 7.02 -3.25
CA ASN A 102 -24.20 8.43 -3.46
C ASN A 102 -22.69 8.65 -3.63
N CYS A 103 -21.85 8.05 -2.80
CA CYS A 103 -20.41 8.14 -2.99
C CYS A 103 -19.92 7.52 -4.30
N LEU A 104 -20.54 6.44 -4.80
CA LEU A 104 -20.20 5.86 -6.11
C LEU A 104 -20.60 6.79 -7.27
N ILE A 105 -21.71 7.51 -7.13
CA ILE A 105 -22.18 8.51 -8.08
C ILE A 105 -21.23 9.73 -8.09
N ASP A 106 -20.87 10.24 -6.92
CA ASP A 106 -19.93 11.37 -6.77
C ASP A 106 -18.58 11.09 -7.44
N ASN A 107 -18.14 9.82 -7.42
CA ASN A 107 -16.91 9.36 -8.07
C ASN A 107 -17.09 8.93 -9.53
N LYS A 108 -18.27 9.18 -10.14
CA LYS A 108 -18.62 8.82 -11.53
C LYS A 108 -18.52 7.32 -11.84
N LEU A 109 -18.59 6.46 -10.82
CA LEU A 109 -18.54 5.00 -10.96
C LEU A 109 -19.94 4.41 -11.23
N LEU A 110 -21.01 5.14 -10.88
CA LEU A 110 -22.39 4.75 -11.10
C LEU A 110 -23.19 5.94 -11.66
N SER A 111 -24.13 5.66 -12.57
CA SER A 111 -25.07 6.67 -13.07
C SER A 111 -26.24 6.86 -12.09
N GLU A 112 -26.70 8.10 -11.93
CA GLU A 112 -27.84 8.45 -11.07
C GLU A 112 -29.09 7.63 -11.39
N HIS A 113 -29.37 7.39 -12.67
CA HIS A 113 -30.54 6.61 -13.12
C HIS A 113 -30.55 5.17 -12.60
N LYS A 114 -29.38 4.61 -12.28
CA LYS A 114 -29.25 3.24 -11.76
C LYS A 114 -29.42 3.16 -10.25
N ARG A 115 -29.36 4.28 -9.54
CA ARG A 115 -29.42 4.33 -8.07
C ARG A 115 -30.71 3.73 -7.54
N ASP A 116 -31.84 4.18 -8.09
CA ASP A 116 -33.15 3.80 -7.59
C ASP A 116 -33.48 2.35 -7.96
N ILE A 117 -33.04 1.90 -9.15
CA ILE A 117 -33.13 0.50 -9.57
C ILE A 117 -32.38 -0.41 -8.60
N VAL A 118 -31.14 -0.05 -8.22
CA VAL A 118 -30.35 -0.82 -7.26
C VAL A 118 -30.99 -0.84 -5.88
N CYS A 119 -31.58 0.26 -5.42
CA CYS A 119 -32.31 0.30 -4.15
C CYS A 119 -33.50 -0.66 -4.15
N THR A 120 -34.30 -0.67 -5.22
CA THR A 120 -35.45 -1.59 -5.34
C THR A 120 -34.99 -3.04 -5.39
N GLN A 121 -33.98 -3.35 -6.22
CA GLN A 121 -33.40 -4.69 -6.30
C GLN A 121 -32.84 -5.17 -4.96
N TYR A 122 -32.22 -4.28 -4.20
CA TYR A 122 -31.68 -4.61 -2.89
C TYR A 122 -32.76 -4.93 -1.86
N ILE A 123 -33.84 -4.15 -1.81
CA ILE A 123 -34.98 -4.43 -0.91
C ILE A 123 -35.60 -5.79 -1.26
N GLN A 124 -35.84 -6.03 -2.55
CA GLN A 124 -36.38 -7.29 -3.04
C GLN A 124 -35.46 -8.48 -2.66
N PHE A 125 -34.15 -8.33 -2.85
CA PHE A 125 -33.17 -9.35 -2.47
C PHE A 125 -33.19 -9.65 -0.96
N CYS A 126 -33.21 -8.62 -0.11
CA CYS A 126 -33.27 -8.79 1.34
C CYS A 126 -34.55 -9.51 1.81
N LEU A 127 -35.66 -9.32 1.10
CA LEU A 127 -36.93 -9.98 1.39
C LEU A 127 -36.93 -11.43 0.91
N GLU A 128 -36.55 -11.68 -0.35
CA GLU A 128 -36.58 -13.01 -0.97
C GLU A 128 -35.55 -13.96 -0.36
N LYS A 129 -34.37 -13.45 0.01
CA LYS A 129 -33.24 -14.25 0.50
C LYS A 129 -33.04 -14.18 2.01
N ARG A 130 -34.03 -13.73 2.76
CA ARG A 130 -33.97 -13.53 4.22
C ARG A 130 -33.46 -14.77 4.98
N HIS A 131 -33.95 -15.96 4.64
CA HIS A 131 -33.53 -17.20 5.30
C HIS A 131 -32.06 -17.56 5.00
N GLU A 132 -31.63 -17.38 3.76
CA GLU A 132 -30.24 -17.63 3.34
C GLU A 132 -29.26 -16.62 3.99
N LEU A 133 -29.72 -15.38 4.21
CA LEU A 133 -28.96 -14.33 4.89
C LEU A 133 -28.82 -14.59 6.40
N GLN A 134 -29.85 -15.16 7.05
CA GLN A 134 -29.81 -15.52 8.48
C GLN A 134 -28.90 -16.71 8.76
N ASN A 135 -28.84 -17.67 7.84
CA ASN A 135 -28.03 -18.89 7.98
C ASN A 135 -26.57 -18.70 7.52
N TYR A 136 -26.15 -17.47 7.21
CA TYR A 136 -24.79 -17.20 6.77
C TYR A 136 -23.80 -17.28 7.94
N GLU A 137 -22.84 -18.20 7.84
CA GLU A 137 -21.75 -18.37 8.80
C GLU A 137 -20.41 -18.00 8.17
N LYS A 138 -19.70 -17.05 8.79
CA LYS A 138 -18.43 -16.49 8.29
C LYS A 138 -17.30 -17.53 8.20
N ASP A 139 -17.39 -18.61 8.98
CA ASP A 139 -16.35 -19.65 9.05
C ASP A 139 -16.52 -20.72 7.97
N HIS A 140 -17.74 -20.92 7.46
CA HIS A 140 -18.07 -22.00 6.52
C HIS A 140 -18.07 -21.54 5.06
N GLU A 141 -18.53 -20.31 4.76
CA GLU A 141 -18.61 -19.79 3.40
C GLU A 141 -18.02 -18.38 3.31
N ARG A 142 -17.21 -18.13 2.27
CA ARG A 142 -16.71 -16.78 2.01
C ARG A 142 -17.83 -15.90 1.48
N LEU A 143 -17.85 -14.63 1.90
CA LEU A 143 -18.86 -13.65 1.51
C LEU A 143 -18.99 -13.47 -0.01
N ASP A 144 -17.88 -13.49 -0.74
CA ASP A 144 -17.87 -13.38 -2.20
C ASP A 144 -18.47 -14.61 -2.88
N SER A 145 -18.15 -15.82 -2.40
CA SER A 145 -18.76 -17.06 -2.87
C SER A 145 -20.27 -17.10 -2.61
N PHE A 146 -20.69 -16.65 -1.43
CA PHE A 146 -22.09 -16.52 -1.04
C PHE A 146 -22.86 -15.61 -2.00
N PHE A 147 -22.38 -14.38 -2.24
CA PHE A 147 -23.07 -13.46 -3.16
C PHE A 147 -23.03 -13.93 -4.62
N VAL A 148 -21.95 -14.58 -5.07
CA VAL A 148 -21.89 -15.19 -6.40
C VAL A 148 -22.97 -16.25 -6.56
N ARG A 149 -23.15 -17.13 -5.57
CA ARG A 149 -24.16 -18.20 -5.60
C ARG A 149 -25.58 -17.64 -5.73
N LEU A 150 -25.87 -16.53 -5.04
CA LEU A 150 -27.21 -15.95 -5.00
C LEU A 150 -27.53 -15.00 -6.16
N LEU A 151 -26.57 -14.20 -6.59
CA LEU A 151 -26.84 -13.06 -7.48
C LEU A 151 -26.35 -13.25 -8.91
N LYS A 152 -25.41 -14.18 -9.17
CA LYS A 152 -24.82 -14.33 -10.50
C LYS A 152 -25.80 -14.89 -11.53
N HIS A 153 -26.70 -15.76 -11.09
CA HIS A 153 -27.59 -16.52 -11.97
C HIS A 153 -28.97 -15.87 -12.16
N ASP A 154 -29.28 -14.85 -11.36
CA ASP A 154 -30.59 -14.19 -11.39
C ASP A 154 -30.52 -12.86 -12.14
N ALA A 155 -31.22 -12.77 -13.26
CA ALA A 155 -31.27 -11.57 -14.10
C ALA A 155 -31.95 -10.39 -13.39
N SER A 156 -32.83 -10.69 -12.43
CA SER A 156 -33.62 -9.72 -11.66
C SER A 156 -32.73 -8.78 -10.83
N PHE A 157 -31.54 -9.25 -10.42
CA PHE A 157 -30.59 -8.51 -9.58
C PHE A 157 -29.33 -8.04 -10.33
N SER A 158 -29.40 -7.93 -11.65
CA SER A 158 -28.23 -7.63 -12.50
C SER A 158 -27.50 -6.31 -12.15
N GLN A 159 -28.22 -5.25 -11.77
CA GLN A 159 -27.61 -3.95 -11.42
C GLN A 159 -27.01 -4.00 -10.01
N LEU A 160 -27.70 -4.62 -9.05
CA LEU A 160 -27.17 -4.89 -7.72
C LEU A 160 -25.88 -5.72 -7.78
N TRP A 161 -25.86 -6.75 -8.63
CA TRP A 161 -24.68 -7.58 -8.87
C TRP A 161 -23.51 -6.79 -9.47
N ALA A 162 -23.78 -5.83 -10.36
CA ALA A 162 -22.74 -4.95 -10.90
C ALA A 162 -22.10 -4.07 -9.82
N VAL A 163 -22.90 -3.50 -8.90
CA VAL A 163 -22.40 -2.72 -7.76
C VAL A 163 -21.60 -3.62 -6.81
N LEU A 164 -22.12 -4.80 -6.49
CA LEU A 164 -21.43 -5.78 -5.64
C LEU A 164 -20.11 -6.25 -6.25
N LYS A 165 -20.04 -6.49 -7.56
CA LYS A 165 -18.78 -6.79 -8.26
C LYS A 165 -17.76 -5.68 -8.08
N LEU A 166 -18.15 -4.42 -8.24
CA LEU A 166 -17.25 -3.28 -8.07
C LEU A 166 -16.66 -3.24 -6.65
N LEU A 167 -17.48 -3.54 -5.64
CA LEU A 167 -17.08 -3.49 -4.23
C LEU A 167 -16.34 -4.74 -3.73
N LEU A 168 -16.68 -5.94 -4.25
CA LEU A 168 -16.11 -7.23 -3.85
C LEU A 168 -14.84 -7.59 -4.67
N LEU A 169 -14.76 -7.25 -5.96
CA LEU A 169 -13.64 -7.69 -6.82
C LEU A 169 -12.35 -6.90 -6.60
N SER A 170 -12.42 -5.71 -6.01
CA SER A 170 -11.26 -4.93 -5.58
C SER A 170 -10.39 -5.68 -4.55
N HIS A 171 -10.94 -6.70 -3.87
CA HIS A 171 -10.25 -7.51 -2.88
C HIS A 171 -9.29 -8.57 -3.44
N ARG A 172 -9.24 -8.79 -4.76
CA ARG A 172 -8.34 -9.80 -5.36
C ARG A 172 -6.86 -9.51 -5.08
N GLN A 173 -6.51 -8.25 -4.84
CA GLN A 173 -5.16 -7.83 -4.41
C GLN A 173 -4.85 -8.21 -2.95
N ALA A 174 -5.84 -8.22 -2.04
CA ALA A 174 -5.61 -8.55 -0.62
C ALA A 174 -5.33 -10.04 -0.39
N SER A 175 -5.77 -10.93 -1.29
CA SER A 175 -5.37 -12.34 -1.23
C SER A 175 -3.89 -12.52 -1.61
N VAL A 176 -3.33 -11.61 -2.41
CA VAL A 176 -1.89 -11.55 -2.69
C VAL A 176 -1.14 -11.13 -1.42
N GLU A 177 -1.73 -10.30 -0.55
CA GLU A 177 -1.16 -9.95 0.76
C GLU A 177 -1.23 -11.08 1.79
N ARG A 178 -2.28 -11.91 1.78
CA ARG A 178 -2.23 -13.22 2.46
C ARG A 178 -1.11 -14.11 1.89
N GLY A 179 -0.84 -14.01 0.59
CA GLY A 179 0.33 -14.61 -0.06
C GLY A 179 1.67 -14.08 0.50
N PHE A 180 1.77 -12.82 0.92
CA PHE A 180 2.96 -12.32 1.64
C PHE A 180 3.14 -12.96 3.03
N SER A 181 2.05 -13.30 3.72
CA SER A 181 2.10 -14.06 4.99
C SER A 181 2.53 -15.53 4.78
N VAL A 182 2.07 -16.17 3.70
CA VAL A 182 2.60 -17.49 3.28
C VAL A 182 4.07 -17.38 2.86
N ASN A 183 4.45 -16.30 2.17
CA ASN A 183 5.86 -16.03 1.87
C ASN A 183 6.68 -15.89 3.15
N LYS A 184 6.15 -15.35 4.26
CA LYS A 184 6.87 -15.32 5.54
C LYS A 184 7.18 -16.73 6.10
N GLN A 185 6.32 -17.72 5.85
CA GLN A 185 6.56 -19.11 6.23
C GLN A 185 7.57 -19.81 5.32
N VAL A 186 7.71 -19.34 4.08
CA VAL A 186 8.65 -19.85 3.07
C VAL A 186 9.93 -18.98 3.01
N ALA A 187 9.95 -17.84 3.70
CA ALA A 187 11.05 -16.89 3.76
C ALA A 187 12.15 -17.41 4.66
N VAL A 188 12.99 -18.27 4.08
CA VAL A 188 14.33 -18.50 4.60
C VAL A 188 15.22 -17.39 4.06
N GLU A 189 15.98 -16.74 4.94
CA GLU A 189 16.95 -15.71 4.57
C GLU A 189 17.89 -16.23 3.45
N ASN A 190 18.18 -15.39 2.45
CA ASN A 190 19.10 -15.67 1.33
C ASN A 190 18.60 -16.59 0.19
N LEU A 191 17.30 -16.81 0.02
CA LEU A 191 16.76 -17.45 -1.20
C LEU A 191 16.63 -16.47 -2.38
N ALA A 192 17.01 -16.91 -3.57
CA ALA A 192 16.78 -16.17 -4.81
C ALA A 192 15.29 -16.18 -5.20
N GLU A 193 14.81 -15.15 -5.90
CA GLU A 193 13.41 -14.98 -6.32
C GLU A 193 12.84 -16.22 -7.04
N LEU A 194 13.61 -16.82 -7.95
CA LEU A 194 13.21 -18.03 -8.66
C LEU A 194 12.95 -19.22 -7.73
N SER A 195 13.65 -19.29 -6.60
CA SER A 195 13.45 -20.34 -5.60
C SER A 195 12.12 -20.16 -4.88
N TYR A 196 11.74 -18.91 -4.57
CA TYR A 196 10.43 -18.58 -3.99
C TYR A 196 9.28 -18.94 -4.91
N ILE A 197 9.39 -18.56 -6.19
CA ILE A 197 8.37 -18.88 -7.20
C ILE A 197 8.22 -20.40 -7.30
N SER A 198 9.33 -21.14 -7.34
CA SER A 198 9.32 -22.60 -7.45
C SER A 198 8.68 -23.27 -6.22
N GLN A 199 9.05 -22.86 -5.01
CA GLN A 199 8.47 -23.40 -3.77
C GLN A 199 6.96 -23.11 -3.69
N ARG A 200 6.53 -21.93 -4.12
CA ARG A 200 5.11 -21.57 -4.17
C ARG A 200 4.33 -22.46 -5.12
N VAL A 201 4.84 -22.69 -6.33
CA VAL A 201 4.22 -23.59 -7.32
C VAL A 201 4.06 -25.00 -6.74
N ILE A 202 5.07 -25.50 -6.02
CA ILE A 202 5.02 -26.81 -5.36
C ILE A 202 3.93 -26.82 -4.27
N CYS A 203 3.93 -25.84 -3.37
CA CYS A 203 2.94 -25.74 -2.30
C CYS A 203 1.50 -25.64 -2.84
N GLU A 204 1.31 -24.90 -3.93
CA GLU A 204 0.01 -24.77 -4.60
C GLU A 204 -0.43 -26.08 -5.24
N ALA A 205 0.46 -26.76 -5.95
CA ALA A 205 0.19 -28.07 -6.52
C ALA A 205 -0.20 -29.10 -5.44
N VAL A 206 0.52 -29.14 -4.32
CA VAL A 206 0.22 -30.04 -3.19
C VAL A 206 -1.14 -29.73 -2.57
N LYS A 207 -1.51 -28.45 -2.44
CA LYS A 207 -2.83 -28.03 -1.94
C LYS A 207 -3.96 -28.45 -2.87
N ILE A 208 -3.79 -28.29 -4.17
CA ILE A 208 -4.78 -28.70 -5.19
C ILE A 208 -5.07 -30.20 -5.09
N HIS A 209 -4.03 -31.02 -4.86
CA HIS A 209 -4.18 -32.47 -4.72
C HIS A 209 -4.66 -32.91 -3.32
N GLY A 210 -4.88 -31.98 -2.38
CA GLY A 210 -5.39 -32.29 -1.05
C GLY A 210 -4.35 -32.94 -0.12
N GLY A 211 -3.05 -32.76 -0.39
CA GLY A 211 -1.96 -33.27 0.44
C GLY A 211 -0.87 -33.99 -0.35
N LEU A 212 0.30 -34.18 0.27
CA LEU A 212 1.48 -34.79 -0.37
C LEU A 212 1.24 -36.23 -0.84
N LEU A 213 0.45 -37.01 -0.09
CA LEU A 213 0.18 -38.42 -0.37
C LEU A 213 -0.73 -38.62 -1.60
N ASN A 214 -1.49 -37.61 -1.98
CA ASN A 214 -2.46 -37.67 -3.07
C ASN A 214 -1.86 -37.19 -4.41
N VAL A 215 -0.61 -36.71 -4.42
CA VAL A 215 0.06 -36.28 -5.65
C VAL A 215 0.50 -37.51 -6.44
N SER A 216 -0.19 -37.80 -7.54
CA SER A 216 0.14 -38.94 -8.40
C SER A 216 1.50 -38.74 -9.11
N ILE A 217 2.37 -39.75 -9.02
CA ILE A 217 3.68 -39.71 -9.68
C ILE A 217 3.53 -40.09 -11.15
N SER A 218 3.29 -39.08 -12.00
CA SER A 218 3.14 -39.27 -13.45
C SER A 218 4.46 -39.62 -14.15
N LYS A 219 4.37 -40.23 -15.34
CA LYS A 219 5.54 -40.52 -16.19
C LYS A 219 6.27 -39.23 -16.60
N GLU A 220 5.52 -38.16 -16.84
CA GLU A 220 6.04 -36.83 -17.17
C GLU A 220 6.85 -36.24 -16.01
N LEU A 221 6.37 -36.38 -14.76
CA LEU A 221 7.10 -35.92 -13.58
C LEU A 221 8.45 -36.65 -13.46
N LYS A 222 8.47 -37.97 -13.69
CA LYS A 222 9.71 -38.77 -13.70
C LYS A 222 10.67 -38.31 -14.80
N ALA A 223 10.17 -38.04 -16.01
CA ALA A 223 10.99 -37.52 -17.12
C ALA A 223 11.55 -36.12 -16.81
N SER A 224 10.74 -35.25 -16.21
CA SER A 224 11.13 -33.91 -15.77
C SER A 224 12.26 -33.97 -14.73
N VAL A 225 12.14 -34.82 -13.70
CA VAL A 225 13.17 -34.99 -12.67
C VAL A 225 14.49 -35.47 -13.27
N ARG A 226 14.47 -36.41 -14.23
CA ARG A 226 15.69 -36.86 -14.93
C ARG A 226 16.42 -35.71 -15.64
N GLN A 227 15.66 -34.76 -16.20
CA GLN A 227 16.21 -33.59 -16.89
C GLN A 227 16.57 -32.42 -15.96
N ALA A 228 16.27 -32.50 -14.66
CA ALA A 228 16.46 -31.39 -13.74
C ALA A 228 17.94 -30.97 -13.60
N ARG A 229 18.86 -31.94 -13.56
CA ARG A 229 20.31 -31.65 -13.52
C ARG A 229 20.78 -30.91 -14.78
N HIS A 230 20.31 -31.33 -15.96
CA HIS A 230 20.65 -30.67 -17.21
C HIS A 230 20.15 -29.22 -17.23
N ARG A 231 18.89 -28.99 -16.82
CA ARG A 231 18.32 -27.63 -16.71
C ARG A 231 19.09 -26.76 -15.73
N TYR A 232 19.52 -27.32 -14.60
CA TYR A 232 20.33 -26.60 -13.62
C TYR A 232 21.72 -26.22 -14.19
N ALA A 233 22.39 -27.14 -14.89
CA ALA A 233 23.66 -26.84 -15.54
C ALA A 233 23.51 -25.72 -16.60
N ALA A 234 22.49 -25.81 -17.46
CA ALA A 234 22.21 -24.77 -18.44
C ALA A 234 21.94 -23.40 -17.79
N TYR A 235 21.20 -23.38 -16.67
CA TYR A 235 20.94 -22.16 -15.90
C TYR A 235 22.23 -21.54 -15.33
N LEU A 236 23.14 -22.35 -14.79
CA LEU A 236 24.42 -21.87 -14.28
C LEU A 236 25.29 -21.26 -15.39
N ASP A 237 25.29 -21.86 -16.57
CA ASP A 237 26.03 -21.32 -17.72
C ASP A 237 25.43 -20.00 -18.23
N GLU A 238 24.10 -19.88 -18.21
CA GLU A 238 23.42 -18.63 -18.54
C GLU A 238 23.71 -17.53 -17.52
N GLN A 239 23.68 -17.84 -16.22
CA GLN A 239 24.07 -16.94 -15.14
C GLN A 239 25.49 -16.40 -15.34
N LYS A 240 26.46 -17.27 -15.68
CA LYS A 240 27.84 -16.85 -15.99
C LYS A 240 27.89 -15.90 -17.19
N LYS A 241 27.19 -16.22 -18.28
CA LYS A 241 27.13 -15.35 -19.48
C LYS A 241 26.51 -13.98 -19.16
N GLN A 242 25.43 -13.95 -18.38
CA GLN A 242 24.78 -12.72 -17.95
C GLN A 242 25.71 -11.88 -17.06
N ALA A 243 26.46 -12.49 -16.14
CA ALA A 243 27.41 -11.78 -15.29
C ALA A 243 28.53 -11.12 -16.11
N LEU A 244 29.10 -11.85 -17.08
CA LEU A 244 30.12 -11.32 -18.00
C LEU A 244 29.57 -10.16 -18.85
N SER A 245 28.36 -10.31 -19.40
CA SER A 245 27.70 -9.25 -20.16
C SER A 245 27.43 -8.01 -19.29
N ARG A 246 26.98 -8.17 -18.05
CA ARG A 246 26.73 -7.06 -17.12
C ARG A 246 28.01 -6.30 -16.81
N GLN A 247 29.11 -7.02 -16.55
CA GLN A 247 30.41 -6.40 -16.32
C GLN A 247 30.88 -5.59 -17.54
N ALA A 248 30.75 -6.15 -18.74
CA ALA A 248 31.08 -5.44 -19.97
C ALA A 248 30.22 -4.17 -20.16
N THR A 249 28.91 -4.26 -19.90
CA THR A 249 28.03 -3.09 -19.97
C THR A 249 28.32 -2.03 -18.91
N SER A 250 28.72 -2.41 -17.70
CA SER A 250 29.11 -1.45 -16.64
C SER A 250 30.34 -0.66 -17.06
N LYS A 251 31.39 -1.37 -17.50
CA LYS A 251 32.62 -0.74 -17.99
C LYS A 251 32.35 0.21 -19.16
N ARG A 252 31.47 -0.17 -20.08
CA ARG A 252 31.07 0.71 -21.19
C ARG A 252 30.34 1.97 -20.69
N LYS A 253 29.40 1.84 -19.75
CA LYS A 253 28.69 2.99 -19.16
C LYS A 253 29.63 3.92 -18.40
N GLU A 254 30.60 3.38 -17.67
CA GLU A 254 31.61 4.16 -16.97
C GLU A 254 32.44 4.99 -17.96
N LEU A 255 32.90 4.37 -19.06
CA LEU A 255 33.61 5.08 -20.13
C LEU A 255 32.75 6.15 -20.83
N GLU A 256 31.47 5.86 -21.10
CA GLU A 256 30.54 6.83 -21.68
C GLU A 256 30.35 8.04 -20.75
N GLN A 257 30.21 7.83 -19.44
CA GLN A 257 30.12 8.93 -18.46
C GLN A 257 31.41 9.75 -18.37
N GLU A 258 32.58 9.12 -18.47
CA GLU A 258 33.86 9.83 -18.52
C GLU A 258 33.97 10.69 -19.78
N LEU A 259 33.55 10.16 -20.93
CA LEU A 259 33.51 10.92 -22.20
C LEU A 259 32.59 12.13 -22.10
N ASP A 260 31.38 11.98 -21.56
CA ASP A 260 30.43 13.08 -21.40
C ASP A 260 30.98 14.18 -20.49
N LYS A 261 31.61 13.80 -19.36
CA LYS A 261 32.27 14.76 -18.45
C LYS A 261 33.40 15.51 -19.14
N MET A 262 34.20 14.81 -19.95
CA MET A 262 35.29 15.44 -20.71
C MET A 262 34.76 16.38 -21.78
N GLN A 263 33.67 16.01 -22.46
CA GLN A 263 33.02 16.84 -23.47
C GLN A 263 32.36 18.09 -22.85
N GLU A 264 31.74 17.97 -21.68
CA GLU A 264 31.19 19.11 -20.94
C GLU A 264 32.30 20.07 -20.48
N ARG A 265 33.40 19.54 -19.94
CA ARG A 265 34.58 20.35 -19.57
C ARG A 265 35.15 21.09 -20.78
N LYS A 266 35.29 20.41 -21.92
CA LYS A 266 35.73 21.03 -23.18
C LYS A 266 34.80 22.16 -23.61
N SER A 267 33.48 21.96 -23.56
CA SER A 267 32.50 23.00 -23.92
C SER A 267 32.57 24.21 -22.97
N LYS A 268 32.71 23.98 -21.67
CA LYS A 268 32.87 25.06 -20.68
C LYS A 268 34.14 25.87 -20.95
N LEU A 269 35.27 25.20 -21.17
CA LEU A 269 36.53 25.86 -21.50
C LEU A 269 36.45 26.66 -22.79
N GLN A 270 35.78 26.14 -23.83
CA GLN A 270 35.56 26.87 -25.07
C GLN A 270 34.69 28.13 -24.86
N LYS A 271 33.65 28.04 -24.03
CA LYS A 271 32.80 29.20 -23.70
C LYS A 271 33.58 30.25 -22.89
N THR A 272 34.35 29.84 -21.88
CA THR A 272 35.16 30.78 -21.09
C THR A 272 36.21 31.46 -21.96
N LEU A 273 36.87 30.72 -22.86
CA LEU A 273 37.83 31.29 -23.80
C LEU A 273 37.16 32.32 -24.70
N LYS A 274 35.96 32.02 -25.23
CA LYS A 274 35.20 32.98 -26.04
C LYS A 274 34.81 34.24 -25.25
N CYS A 275 34.30 34.11 -24.03
CA CYS A 275 33.94 35.26 -23.20
C CYS A 275 35.14 36.12 -22.80
N LEU A 276 36.29 35.49 -22.54
CA LEU A 276 37.55 36.20 -22.24
C LEU A 276 38.04 36.98 -23.46
N LEU A 277 37.98 36.40 -24.66
CA LEU A 277 38.29 37.10 -25.91
C LEU A 277 37.32 38.27 -26.15
N GLU A 278 36.01 38.06 -26.05
CA GLU A 278 35.00 39.12 -26.19
C GLU A 278 35.25 40.27 -25.19
N SER A 279 35.61 39.94 -23.94
CA SER A 279 35.95 40.95 -22.92
C SER A 279 37.25 41.70 -23.25
N ALA A 280 38.27 41.00 -23.75
CA ALA A 280 39.52 41.61 -24.18
C ALA A 280 39.32 42.55 -25.37
N ASP A 281 38.45 42.19 -26.31
CA ASP A 281 38.13 43.02 -27.47
C ASP A 281 37.32 44.26 -27.05
N CYS A 282 36.33 44.13 -26.16
CA CYS A 282 35.62 45.28 -25.59
C CYS A 282 36.54 46.27 -24.86
N PHE A 283 37.48 45.77 -24.04
CA PHE A 283 38.46 46.64 -23.37
C PHE A 283 39.43 47.30 -24.35
N SER A 284 39.70 46.66 -25.50
CA SER A 284 40.53 47.24 -26.56
C SER A 284 39.80 48.39 -27.27
N GLU A 285 38.52 48.19 -27.61
CA GLU A 285 37.65 49.24 -28.17
C GLU A 285 37.47 50.43 -27.21
N GLU A 286 37.29 50.18 -25.91
CA GLU A 286 37.20 51.24 -24.90
C GLU A 286 38.51 52.03 -24.76
N ALA A 287 39.65 51.38 -24.92
CA ALA A 287 40.96 52.03 -24.90
C ALA A 287 41.12 52.98 -26.10
N GLU A 288 40.68 52.55 -27.29
CA GLU A 288 40.68 53.39 -28.50
C GLU A 288 39.74 54.60 -28.36
N ALA A 289 38.55 54.41 -27.78
CA ALA A 289 37.58 55.50 -27.60
C ALA A 289 38.01 56.55 -26.56
N LYS A 290 38.70 56.13 -25.49
CA LYS A 290 39.10 57.00 -24.37
C LYS A 290 40.57 57.44 -24.39
N ASN A 291 41.39 56.90 -25.31
CA ASN A 291 42.84 57.11 -25.39
C ASN A 291 43.59 56.86 -24.07
N ASP A 292 43.17 55.86 -23.30
CA ASP A 292 43.76 55.51 -22.00
C ASP A 292 44.43 54.13 -22.08
N LEU A 293 45.77 54.13 -21.99
CA LEU A 293 46.62 52.94 -22.09
C LEU A 293 46.37 51.91 -20.99
N THR A 294 45.74 52.30 -19.87
CA THR A 294 45.46 51.37 -18.77
C THR A 294 44.45 50.28 -19.16
N TYR A 295 43.56 50.57 -20.11
CA TYR A 295 42.59 49.60 -20.63
C TYR A 295 43.22 48.59 -21.59
N LEU A 296 44.30 48.96 -22.32
CA LEU A 296 45.07 48.01 -23.14
C LEU A 296 45.84 46.99 -22.29
N VAL A 297 46.38 47.41 -21.15
CA VAL A 297 47.04 46.49 -20.21
C VAL A 297 46.03 45.48 -19.66
N LYS A 298 44.80 45.93 -19.35
CA LYS A 298 43.71 45.03 -18.92
C LYS A 298 43.27 44.09 -20.05
N ALA A 299 43.09 44.56 -21.28
CA ALA A 299 42.73 43.72 -22.42
C ALA A 299 43.74 42.58 -22.64
N ASN A 300 45.05 42.90 -22.56
CA ASN A 300 46.12 41.90 -22.69
C ASN A 300 46.14 40.88 -21.55
N SER A 301 45.61 41.21 -20.37
CA SER A 301 45.50 40.25 -19.26
C SER A 301 44.39 39.21 -19.46
N PHE A 302 43.47 39.44 -20.40
CA PHE A 302 42.36 38.53 -20.73
C PHE A 302 42.60 37.72 -22.02
N ARG A 303 43.70 37.97 -22.76
CA ARG A 303 44.14 37.18 -23.93
C ARG A 303 45.10 36.08 -23.52
#